data_AF-A0A6V8SEI8-F1
#
_entry.id   AF-A0A6V8SEI8-F1
#
_cell.length_a   1.000
_cell.length_b   1.000
_cell.length_c   1.000
_cell.angle_alpha   90.00
_cell.angle_beta   90.00
_cell.angle_gamma   90.00
#
_symmetry.space_group_name_H-M   'P 1'
#
loop_
_entity.id
_entity.type
_entity.pdbx_description
1 polymer ?
#
loop_
_entity_poly.entity_id
_entity_poly.type
_entity_poly.pdbx_seq_one_letter_code
_entity_poly.pdbx_strand_id
1 'polypeptide(L)'
;MKKIKLILIGFILVSISFAIFAYVKQKNNNDVQIRLADYKFRESLSLASNGFAVDYSKMNDDTKVYYYIQTSSNLYTAINIIDMTSYKDVKNRNALGEAIYNLYLCMTHDYSRKEILKDNNMSSIFNCLAKISNDPEDEEDCKRISRLAGDLYFNNNK
;
A
#
# COMPACT_ATOMS: atom_id res chain seq x y z
N MET A 1 56.20 3.07 24.07
CA MET A 1 54.76 2.95 24.43
C MET A 1 53.89 4.13 23.98
N LYS A 2 54.26 5.41 24.20
CA LYS A 2 53.44 6.57 23.75
C LYS A 2 53.16 6.63 22.23
N LYS A 3 54.14 6.32 21.38
CA LYS A 3 53.97 6.27 19.91
C LYS A 3 52.98 5.18 19.46
N ILE A 4 53.06 3.99 20.07
CA ILE A 4 52.12 2.89 19.81
C ILE A 4 50.69 3.27 20.24
N LYS A 5 50.54 3.95 21.39
CA LYS A 5 49.23 4.48 21.82
C LYS A 5 48.66 5.51 20.84
N LEU A 6 49.48 6.41 20.31
CA LEU A 6 49.05 7.40 19.30
C LEU A 6 48.61 6.73 17.99
N ILE A 7 49.33 5.72 17.52
CA ILE A 7 48.95 4.93 16.34
C ILE A 7 47.63 4.20 16.57
N LEU A 8 47.45 3.56 17.73
CA LEU A 8 46.20 2.90 18.12
C LEU A 8 45.00 3.88 18.16
N ILE A 9 45.18 5.07 18.73
CA ILE A 9 44.15 6.11 18.74
C ILE A 9 43.81 6.52 17.30
N GLY A 10 44.80 6.70 16.43
CA GLY A 10 44.60 6.98 15.02
C GLY A 10 43.76 5.90 14.32
N PHE A 11 44.09 4.62 14.53
CA PHE A 11 43.31 3.50 13.98
C PHE A 11 41.86 3.51 14.47
N ILE A 12 41.63 3.73 15.76
CA ILE A 12 40.27 3.80 16.33
C ILE A 12 39.46 4.92 15.68
N LEU A 13 40.05 6.10 15.51
CA LEU A 13 39.37 7.24 14.88
C LEU A 13 39.00 6.95 13.41
N VAL A 14 39.88 6.29 12.67
CA VAL A 14 39.61 5.87 11.29
C VAL A 14 38.49 4.82 11.25
N SER A 15 38.50 3.82 12.13
CA SER A 15 37.44 2.81 12.22
C SER A 15 36.08 3.41 12.58
N ILE A 16 36.03 4.35 13.53
CA ILE A 16 34.81 5.07 13.89
C ILE A 16 34.29 5.86 12.70
N SER A 17 35.17 6.57 11.99
CA SER A 17 34.79 7.35 10.80
C SER A 17 34.19 6.46 9.71
N PHE A 18 34.76 5.27 9.49
CA PHE A 18 34.24 4.31 8.52
C PHE A 18 32.88 3.75 8.94
N ALA A 19 32.69 3.44 10.23
CA ALA A 19 31.42 2.98 10.77
C ALA A 19 30.32 4.04 10.62
N ILE A 20 30.62 5.31 10.92
CA ILE A 20 29.69 6.44 10.73
C ILE A 20 29.31 6.57 9.26
N PHE A 21 30.28 6.53 8.34
CA PHE A 21 30.02 6.62 6.90
C PHE A 21 29.14 5.47 6.41
N ALA A 22 29.43 4.23 6.82
CA ALA A 22 28.64 3.05 6.46
C ALA A 22 27.19 3.17 6.98
N TYR A 23 27.02 3.62 8.22
CA TYR A 23 25.71 3.84 8.82
C TYR A 23 24.90 4.92 8.07
N VAL A 24 25.50 6.07 7.77
CA VAL A 24 24.84 7.16 7.02
C VAL A 24 24.43 6.67 5.63
N LYS A 25 25.30 5.95 4.92
CA LYS A 25 24.98 5.38 3.61
C LYS A 25 23.83 4.38 3.68
N GLN A 26 23.84 3.49 4.67
CA GLN A 26 22.76 2.54 4.89
C GLN A 26 21.44 3.24 5.21
N LYS A 27 21.46 4.24 6.09
CA LYS A 27 20.27 5.03 6.44
C LYS A 27 19.71 5.75 5.21
N ASN A 28 20.55 6.44 4.44
CA ASN A 28 20.12 7.11 3.21
C ASN A 28 19.49 6.13 2.22
N ASN A 29 20.09 4.94 2.05
CA ASN A 29 19.54 3.91 1.18
C ASN A 29 18.18 3.42 1.69
N ASN A 30 18.03 3.18 3.00
CA ASN A 30 16.76 2.79 3.60
C ASN A 30 15.68 3.87 3.37
N ASP A 31 16.02 5.15 3.58
CA ASP A 31 15.08 6.26 3.37
C ASP A 31 14.64 6.37 1.90
N VAL A 32 15.55 6.11 0.94
CA VAL A 32 15.22 6.03 -0.49
C VAL A 32 14.25 4.87 -0.76
N GLN A 33 14.52 3.69 -0.19
CA GLN A 33 13.65 2.52 -0.39
C GLN A 33 12.26 2.73 0.21
N ILE A 34 12.16 3.33 1.40
CA ILE A 34 10.87 3.67 2.02
C ILE A 34 10.09 4.65 1.12
N ARG A 35 10.73 5.71 0.61
CA ARG A 35 10.05 6.65 -0.29
C ARG A 35 9.58 5.99 -1.59
N LEU A 36 10.35 5.06 -2.13
CA LEU A 36 9.95 4.28 -3.31
C LEU A 36 8.76 3.36 -3.00
N ALA A 37 8.77 2.70 -1.84
CA ALA A 37 7.65 1.89 -1.37
C ALA A 37 6.40 2.76 -1.17
N ASP A 38 6.52 3.93 -0.53
CA ASP A 38 5.42 4.87 -0.33
C ASP A 38 4.83 5.34 -1.66
N TYR A 39 5.68 5.70 -2.62
CA TYR A 39 5.25 6.06 -3.97
C TYR A 39 4.49 4.90 -4.61
N LYS A 40 5.05 3.69 -4.57
CA LYS A 40 4.45 2.52 -5.21
C LYS A 40 3.13 2.13 -4.56
N PHE A 41 3.03 2.25 -3.23
CA PHE A 41 1.80 2.01 -2.49
C PHE A 41 0.70 2.97 -2.92
N ARG A 42 0.97 4.28 -2.90
CA ARG A 42 0.01 5.31 -3.32
C ARG A 42 -0.38 5.16 -4.79
N GLU A 43 0.60 4.91 -5.66
CA GLU A 43 0.37 4.67 -7.09
C GLU A 43 -0.55 3.46 -7.30
N SER A 44 -0.26 2.34 -6.63
CA SER A 44 -1.10 1.14 -6.73
C SER A 44 -2.51 1.37 -6.19
N LEU A 45 -2.69 2.09 -5.08
CA LEU A 45 -4.03 2.46 -4.61
C LEU A 45 -4.76 3.37 -5.60
N SER A 46 -4.07 4.35 -6.18
CA SER A 46 -4.64 5.25 -7.19
C SER A 46 -5.08 4.48 -8.44
N LEU A 47 -4.21 3.61 -8.96
CA LEU A 47 -4.53 2.77 -10.13
C LEU A 47 -5.67 1.79 -9.83
N ALA A 48 -5.71 1.21 -8.63
CA ALA A 48 -6.84 0.39 -8.19
C ALA A 48 -8.13 1.20 -8.11
N SER A 49 -8.07 2.44 -7.58
CA SER A 49 -9.25 3.32 -7.47
C SER A 49 -9.91 3.56 -8.82
N ASN A 50 -9.12 3.75 -9.88
CA ASN A 50 -9.63 3.96 -11.24
C ASN A 50 -10.50 2.80 -11.73
N GLY A 51 -10.19 1.57 -11.30
CA GLY A 51 -11.01 0.39 -11.58
C GLY A 51 -12.44 0.48 -11.03
N PHE A 52 -12.66 1.27 -9.98
CA PHE A 52 -13.98 1.54 -9.39
C PHE A 52 -14.64 2.82 -9.92
N ALA A 53 -13.96 3.58 -10.80
CA ALA A 53 -14.55 4.73 -11.49
C ALA A 53 -15.14 4.36 -12.87
N VAL A 54 -14.94 3.10 -13.28
CA VAL A 54 -15.32 2.59 -14.61
C VAL A 54 -16.78 2.19 -14.67
N ASP A 55 -17.46 2.53 -15.76
CA ASP A 55 -18.81 2.04 -16.08
C ASP A 55 -18.73 0.69 -16.82
N TYR A 56 -18.77 -0.40 -16.05
CA TYR A 56 -18.69 -1.77 -16.57
C TYR A 56 -19.92 -2.17 -17.42
N SER A 57 -21.03 -1.45 -17.31
CA SER A 57 -22.25 -1.77 -18.08
C SER A 57 -22.08 -1.54 -19.58
N LYS A 58 -21.13 -0.69 -19.96
CA LYS A 58 -20.82 -0.32 -21.35
C LYS A 58 -19.69 -1.13 -21.97
N MET A 59 -19.17 -2.13 -21.26
CA MET A 59 -17.98 -2.89 -21.66
C MET A 59 -18.33 -4.29 -22.14
N ASN A 60 -17.56 -4.77 -23.12
CA ASN A 60 -17.53 -6.20 -23.45
C ASN A 60 -16.78 -6.99 -22.36
N ASP A 61 -16.96 -8.31 -22.35
CA ASP A 61 -16.45 -9.13 -21.24
C ASP A 61 -14.92 -9.17 -21.16
N ASP A 62 -14.21 -9.18 -22.29
CA ASP A 62 -12.75 -9.13 -22.32
C ASP A 62 -12.21 -7.83 -21.68
N THR A 63 -12.85 -6.70 -21.97
CA THR A 63 -12.49 -5.40 -21.38
C THR A 63 -12.78 -5.39 -19.89
N LYS A 64 -13.91 -5.96 -19.45
CA LYS A 64 -14.21 -6.08 -18.01
C LYS A 64 -13.14 -6.91 -17.30
N VAL A 65 -12.77 -8.06 -17.87
CA VAL A 65 -11.73 -8.95 -17.32
C VAL A 65 -10.40 -8.22 -17.20
N TYR A 66 -10.00 -7.44 -18.20
CA TYR A 66 -8.81 -6.59 -18.13
C TYR A 66 -8.84 -5.66 -16.91
N TYR A 67 -9.93 -4.92 -16.70
CA TYR A 67 -10.06 -4.02 -15.55
C TYR A 67 -10.10 -4.77 -14.22
N TYR A 68 -10.75 -5.94 -14.15
CA TYR A 68 -10.75 -6.77 -12.94
C TYR A 68 -9.34 -7.21 -12.57
N ILE A 69 -8.56 -7.68 -13.54
CA ILE A 69 -7.17 -8.12 -13.33
C ILE A 69 -6.31 -6.92 -12.93
N GLN A 70 -6.42 -5.79 -13.62
CA GLN A 70 -5.63 -4.60 -13.32
C GLN A 70 -5.92 -4.09 -11.91
N THR A 71 -7.20 -4.00 -11.53
CA THR A 71 -7.63 -3.52 -10.21
C THR A 71 -7.15 -4.45 -9.11
N SER A 72 -7.42 -5.75 -9.24
CA SER A 72 -7.00 -6.76 -8.25
C SER A 72 -5.47 -6.85 -8.13
N SER A 73 -4.72 -6.77 -9.22
CA SER A 73 -3.25 -6.78 -9.19
C SER A 73 -2.67 -5.57 -8.45
N ASN A 74 -3.29 -4.39 -8.59
CA ASN A 74 -2.86 -3.20 -7.89
C ASN A 74 -3.22 -3.24 -6.40
N LEU A 75 -4.42 -3.72 -6.04
CA LEU A 75 -4.78 -3.98 -4.64
C LEU A 75 -3.82 -4.99 -4.00
N TYR A 76 -3.52 -6.08 -4.70
CA TYR A 76 -2.56 -7.09 -4.25
C TYR A 76 -1.14 -6.52 -4.11
N THR A 77 -0.72 -5.65 -5.01
CA THR A 77 0.58 -4.96 -4.89
C THR A 77 0.61 -4.09 -3.64
N ALA A 78 -0.41 -3.24 -3.43
CA ALA A 78 -0.50 -2.33 -2.30
C ALA A 78 -0.42 -3.08 -0.96
N ILE A 79 -1.15 -4.18 -0.80
CA ILE A 79 -1.12 -4.95 0.44
C ILE A 79 0.23 -5.63 0.71
N ASN A 80 0.92 -6.11 -0.34
CA ASN A 80 2.20 -6.81 -0.15
C ASN A 80 3.38 -5.88 0.15
N ILE A 81 3.24 -4.58 -0.15
CA ILE A 81 4.32 -3.61 0.08
C ILE A 81 4.08 -2.71 1.28
N ILE A 82 2.90 -2.74 1.91
CA ILE A 82 2.56 -1.86 3.03
C ILE A 82 3.57 -1.92 4.18
N ASP A 83 4.14 -3.11 4.46
CA ASP A 83 5.13 -3.29 5.53
C ASP A 83 6.52 -2.71 5.19
N MET A 84 6.74 -2.34 3.93
CA MET A 84 7.95 -1.68 3.44
C MET A 84 7.79 -0.14 3.39
N THR A 85 6.58 0.36 3.60
CA THR A 85 6.25 1.79 3.58
C THR A 85 6.52 2.46 4.92
N SER A 86 6.51 3.80 4.94
CA SER A 86 6.41 4.59 6.16
C SER A 86 5.10 4.36 6.90
N TYR A 87 4.06 3.86 6.22
CA TYR A 87 2.74 3.58 6.78
C TYR A 87 2.65 2.25 7.54
N LYS A 88 3.73 1.46 7.62
CA LYS A 88 3.70 0.16 8.31
C LYS A 88 3.26 0.26 9.79
N ASP A 89 3.51 1.40 10.42
CA ASP A 89 3.25 1.65 11.84
C ASP A 89 2.07 2.61 12.07
N VAL A 90 1.27 2.95 11.04
CA VAL A 90 0.10 3.81 11.25
C VAL A 90 -0.95 3.08 12.09
N LYS A 91 -1.64 3.83 12.95
CA LYS A 91 -2.63 3.29 13.90
C LYS A 91 -3.68 2.38 13.27
N ASN A 92 -4.06 2.66 12.02
CA ASN A 92 -5.09 1.92 11.28
C ASN A 92 -4.52 0.95 10.24
N ARG A 93 -3.21 0.64 10.26
CA ARG A 93 -2.55 -0.21 9.26
C ARG A 93 -3.25 -1.55 9.07
N ASN A 94 -3.66 -2.19 10.16
CA ASN A 94 -4.35 -3.48 10.10
C ASN A 94 -5.71 -3.38 9.40
N ALA A 95 -6.49 -2.36 9.76
CA ALA A 95 -7.80 -2.12 9.16
C ALA A 95 -7.67 -1.78 7.67
N LEU A 96 -6.72 -0.90 7.31
CA LEU A 96 -6.44 -0.55 5.93
C LEU A 96 -5.97 -1.77 5.11
N GLY A 97 -5.03 -2.55 5.65
CA GLY A 97 -4.55 -3.77 5.00
C GLY A 97 -5.66 -4.78 4.78
N GLU A 98 -6.50 -5.02 5.79
CA GLU A 98 -7.67 -5.89 5.68
C GLU A 98 -8.69 -5.37 4.67
N ALA A 99 -8.94 -4.06 4.63
CA ALA A 99 -9.84 -3.45 3.64
C ALA A 99 -9.34 -3.67 2.21
N ILE A 100 -8.05 -3.41 1.95
CA ILE A 100 -7.41 -3.63 0.65
C ILE A 100 -7.49 -5.12 0.27
N TYR A 101 -7.25 -6.01 1.24
CA TYR A 101 -7.37 -7.45 1.03
C TYR A 101 -8.79 -7.88 0.65
N ASN A 102 -9.79 -7.40 1.39
CA ASN A 102 -11.19 -7.73 1.16
C ASN A 102 -11.66 -7.20 -0.20
N LEU A 103 -11.22 -6.01 -0.61
CA LEU A 103 -11.46 -5.50 -1.96
C LEU A 103 -10.78 -6.36 -3.03
N TYR A 104 -9.54 -6.80 -2.80
CA TYR A 104 -8.85 -7.74 -3.69
C TYR A 104 -9.64 -9.05 -3.84
N LEU A 105 -10.11 -9.62 -2.74
CA LEU A 105 -10.95 -10.82 -2.76
C LEU A 105 -12.26 -10.58 -3.52
N CYS A 106 -12.93 -9.47 -3.26
CA CYS A 106 -14.19 -9.17 -3.94
C CYS A 106 -14.00 -8.96 -5.45
N MET A 107 -12.89 -8.36 -5.88
CA MET A 107 -12.57 -8.22 -7.31
C MET A 107 -12.17 -9.54 -7.96
N THR A 108 -11.65 -10.51 -7.20
CA THR A 108 -11.26 -11.82 -7.74
C THR A 108 -12.38 -12.86 -7.73
N HIS A 109 -13.40 -12.74 -6.86
CA HIS A 109 -14.51 -13.68 -6.75
C HIS A 109 -15.78 -13.20 -7.47
N ASP A 110 -16.34 -14.00 -8.37
CA ASP A 110 -17.45 -13.58 -9.26
C ASP A 110 -18.72 -13.11 -8.54
N TYR A 111 -19.10 -13.74 -7.42
CA TYR A 111 -20.32 -13.36 -6.69
C TYR A 111 -20.15 -12.00 -5.98
N SER A 112 -19.09 -11.85 -5.19
CA SER A 112 -18.75 -10.59 -4.52
C SER A 112 -18.46 -9.46 -5.52
N ARG A 113 -17.90 -9.79 -6.69
CA ARG A 113 -17.64 -8.81 -7.76
C ARG A 113 -18.93 -8.16 -8.24
N LYS A 114 -19.99 -8.95 -8.48
CA LYS A 114 -21.29 -8.40 -8.93
C LYS A 114 -21.86 -7.38 -7.95
N GLU A 115 -21.68 -7.59 -6.64
CA GLU A 115 -22.16 -6.65 -5.63
C GLU A 115 -21.29 -5.38 -5.55
N ILE A 116 -19.97 -5.54 -5.63
CA ILE A 116 -19.04 -4.39 -5.67
C ILE A 116 -19.33 -3.47 -6.86
N LEU A 117 -19.71 -4.05 -8.00
CA LEU A 117 -19.95 -3.34 -9.25
C LEU A 117 -21.29 -2.59 -9.31
N LYS A 118 -22.04 -2.52 -8.20
CA LYS A 118 -23.16 -1.59 -8.07
C LYS A 118 -22.64 -0.16 -7.94
N ASP A 119 -23.22 0.78 -8.69
CA ASP A 119 -22.74 2.17 -8.80
C ASP A 119 -22.45 2.86 -7.46
N ASN A 120 -23.33 2.70 -6.47
CA ASN A 120 -23.15 3.32 -5.14
C ASN A 120 -21.91 2.77 -4.40
N ASN A 121 -21.61 1.48 -4.56
CA ASN A 121 -20.45 0.84 -3.96
C ASN A 121 -19.17 1.28 -4.69
N MET A 122 -19.19 1.22 -6.02
CA MET A 122 -18.07 1.65 -6.87
C MET A 122 -17.65 3.09 -6.58
N SER A 123 -18.58 4.04 -6.58
CA SER A 123 -18.29 5.45 -6.29
C SER A 123 -17.73 5.65 -4.88
N SER A 124 -18.28 4.94 -3.90
CA SER A 124 -17.80 5.01 -2.52
C SER A 124 -16.38 4.46 -2.38
N ILE A 125 -16.07 3.32 -3.00
CA ILE A 125 -14.73 2.71 -3.01
C ILE A 125 -13.74 3.64 -3.71
N PHE A 126 -14.09 4.13 -4.90
CA PHE A 126 -13.27 5.08 -5.65
C PHE A 126 -12.88 6.27 -4.79
N ASN A 127 -13.87 6.95 -4.18
CA ASN A 127 -13.63 8.13 -3.35
C ASN A 127 -12.75 7.82 -2.14
N CYS A 128 -12.95 6.67 -1.47
CA CYS A 128 -12.09 6.27 -0.34
C CYS A 128 -10.65 6.01 -0.81
N LEU A 129 -10.47 5.14 -1.81
CA LEU A 129 -9.14 4.76 -2.27
C LEU A 129 -8.37 5.94 -2.87
N ALA A 130 -9.05 6.84 -3.58
CA ALA A 130 -8.43 8.06 -4.11
C ALA A 130 -7.94 8.96 -2.97
N LYS A 131 -8.73 9.16 -1.91
CA LYS A 131 -8.30 9.95 -0.76
C LYS A 131 -7.17 9.28 0.01
N ILE A 132 -7.28 7.98 0.31
CA ILE A 132 -6.23 7.20 0.98
C ILE A 132 -4.95 7.19 0.14
N SER A 133 -5.04 7.18 -1.20
CA SER A 133 -3.84 7.25 -2.05
C SER A 133 -3.09 8.58 -1.90
N ASN A 134 -3.76 9.66 -1.49
CA ASN A 134 -3.15 10.95 -1.20
C ASN A 134 -2.70 11.06 0.25
N ASP A 135 -3.50 10.54 1.18
CA ASP A 135 -3.23 10.52 2.62
C ASP A 135 -3.55 9.15 3.24
N PRO A 136 -2.59 8.21 3.23
CA PRO A 136 -2.76 6.88 3.83
C PRO A 136 -2.93 6.86 5.35
N GLU A 137 -2.69 7.99 6.03
CA GLU A 137 -2.77 8.09 7.49
C GLU A 137 -4.16 8.55 7.97
N ASP A 138 -5.03 9.01 7.06
CA ASP A 138 -6.38 9.47 7.38
C ASP A 138 -7.22 8.35 8.02
N GLU A 139 -7.50 8.49 9.31
CA GLU A 139 -8.22 7.51 10.11
C GLU A 139 -9.68 7.36 9.68
N GLU A 140 -10.31 8.43 9.18
CA GLU A 140 -11.72 8.41 8.81
C GLU A 140 -11.94 7.63 7.51
N ASP A 141 -11.16 7.93 6.48
CA ASP A 141 -11.24 7.26 5.19
C ASP A 141 -10.78 5.80 5.31
N CYS A 142 -9.74 5.51 6.11
CA CYS A 142 -9.32 4.13 6.41
C CYS A 142 -10.44 3.33 7.09
N LYS A 143 -11.15 3.92 8.06
CA LYS A 143 -12.30 3.28 8.70
C LYS A 143 -13.47 3.11 7.75
N ARG A 144 -13.74 4.11 6.90
CA ARG A 144 -14.83 4.07 5.92
C ARG A 144 -14.62 2.93 4.93
N ILE A 145 -13.41 2.80 4.37
CA ILE A 145 -13.12 1.70 3.43
C ILE A 145 -13.14 0.34 4.12
N SER A 146 -12.67 0.24 5.37
CA SER A 146 -12.69 -1.02 6.13
C SER A 146 -14.10 -1.55 6.35
N ARG A 147 -15.03 -0.66 6.76
CA ARG A 147 -16.45 -1.02 6.90
C ARG A 147 -17.05 -1.45 5.58
N LEU A 148 -16.85 -0.65 4.54
CA LEU A 148 -17.44 -0.91 3.23
C LEU A 148 -16.92 -2.22 2.61
N ALA A 149 -15.61 -2.44 2.65
CA ALA A 149 -15.00 -3.67 2.14
C ALA A 149 -15.40 -4.90 2.96
N GLY A 150 -15.50 -4.77 4.29
CA GLY A 150 -15.97 -5.83 5.18
C GLY A 150 -17.42 -6.20 4.90
N ASP A 151 -18.32 -5.22 4.81
CA ASP A 151 -19.73 -5.47 4.51
C ASP A 151 -19.90 -6.17 3.15
N LEU A 152 -19.14 -5.74 2.14
CA LEU A 152 -19.18 -6.34 0.81
C LEU A 152 -18.57 -7.73 0.75
N TYR A 153 -17.55 -8.03 1.55
CA TYR A 153 -16.98 -9.38 1.57
C TYR A 153 -17.83 -10.35 2.40
N PHE A 154 -18.21 -9.98 3.62
CA PHE A 154 -18.86 -10.88 4.57
C PHE A 154 -20.36 -11.07 4.33
N ASN A 155 -21.07 -10.07 3.80
CA ASN A 155 -22.50 -10.24 3.49
C ASN A 155 -22.73 -11.04 2.21
N ASN A 156 -21.71 -11.17 1.36
CA ASN A 156 -21.80 -11.87 0.08
C ASN A 156 -21.18 -13.27 0.09
N ASN A 157 -20.60 -13.71 1.20
CA ASN A 157 -20.03 -15.06 1.34
C ASN A 157 -20.78 -15.90 2.40
N LYS A 158 -22.04 -15.55 2.70
CA LYS A 158 -23.00 -16.36 3.46
C LYS A 158 -23.97 -17.04 2.51
#